data_AF-A0A5B8RHP9-F1
#
_entry.id   AF-A0A5B8RHP9-F1
#
_cell.length_a   1.000
_cell.length_b   1.000
_cell.length_c   1.000
_cell.angle_alpha   90.00
_cell.angle_beta   90.00
_cell.angle_gamma   90.00
#
_symmetry.space_group_name_H-M   'P 1'
#
loop_
_entity.id
_entity.type
_entity.pdbx_description
1 polymer ?
#
loop_
_entity_poly.entity_id
_entity_poly.type
_entity_poly.pdbx_seq_one_letter_code
_entity_poly.pdbx_strand_id
1 'polypeptide(L)'
;MYEQMIKQMFDQMNEAGEPARRFAKTAIDHAEKAASRQIESARTYVGLGVEQLRAASAVHDAASLQDYVGRQQDIASRFGRRVTDDLEAFAGMGRALAESAGGSARRTRTRRGKSTTGQGKSAAA
;
A
#
# COMPACT_ATOMS: atom_id res chain seq x y z
N MET A 1 -27.28 -28.18 22.93
CA MET A 1 -26.19 -27.77 23.84
C MET A 1 -24.81 -27.98 23.21
N TYR A 2 -24.43 -29.22 22.84
CA TYR A 2 -23.14 -29.49 22.16
C TYR A 2 -22.97 -28.81 20.80
N GLU A 3 -24.01 -28.83 19.95
CA GLU A 3 -24.04 -28.10 18.67
C GLU A 3 -23.71 -26.61 18.82
N GLN A 4 -24.33 -25.92 19.78
CA GLN A 4 -24.08 -24.51 20.03
C GLN A 4 -22.67 -24.25 20.56
N MET A 5 -22.12 -25.17 21.37
CA MET A 5 -20.77 -25.07 21.92
C MET A 5 -19.70 -25.27 20.84
N ILE A 6 -19.89 -26.25 19.94
CA ILE A 6 -19.02 -26.48 18.77
C ILE A 6 -19.07 -25.26 17.85
N LYS A 7 -20.26 -24.71 17.59
CA LYS A 7 -20.44 -23.54 16.74
C LYS A 7 -19.80 -22.28 17.33
N GLN A 8 -19.95 -22.04 18.64
CA GLN A 8 -19.27 -20.95 19.34
C GLN A 8 -17.75 -21.09 19.32
N MET A 9 -17.21 -22.30 19.49
CA MET A 9 -15.77 -22.53 19.37
C MET A 9 -15.27 -22.23 17.95
N PHE A 10 -16.02 -22.66 16.94
CA PHE A 10 -15.68 -22.43 15.54
C PHE A 10 -15.72 -20.95 15.17
N ASP A 11 -16.75 -20.22 15.66
CA ASP A 11 -16.88 -18.78 15.48
C ASP A 11 -15.76 -18.02 16.23
N GLN A 12 -15.39 -18.46 17.44
CA GLN A 12 -14.24 -17.91 18.17
C GLN A 12 -12.90 -18.14 17.45
N MET A 13 -12.66 -19.35 16.92
CA MET A 13 -11.43 -19.63 16.16
C MET A 13 -11.36 -18.81 14.87
N ASN A 14 -12.49 -18.65 14.17
CA ASN A 14 -12.55 -17.79 12.99
C ASN A 14 -12.36 -16.31 13.33
N GLU A 15 -12.96 -15.79 14.40
CA GLU A 15 -12.72 -14.42 14.87
C GLU A 15 -11.28 -14.19 15.32
N ALA A 16 -10.64 -15.17 15.97
CA ALA A 16 -9.26 -15.09 16.42
C ALA A 16 -8.27 -15.07 15.25
N GLY A 17 -8.57 -15.76 14.16
CA GLY A 17 -7.76 -15.78 12.93
C GLY A 17 -8.03 -14.62 11.96
N GLU A 18 -9.16 -13.92 12.10
CA GLU A 18 -9.57 -12.82 11.21
C GLU A 18 -8.52 -11.69 11.11
N PRO A 19 -7.88 -11.22 12.21
CA PRO A 19 -6.84 -10.20 12.14
C PRO A 19 -5.60 -10.66 11.38
N ALA A 20 -5.17 -11.92 11.56
CA ALA A 20 -4.01 -12.48 10.87
C ALA A 20 -4.29 -12.62 9.36
N ARG A 21 -5.49 -13.09 8.97
CA ARG A 21 -5.91 -13.15 7.56
C ARG A 21 -6.00 -11.76 6.92
N ARG A 22 -6.56 -10.77 7.64
CA ARG A 22 -6.59 -9.38 7.15
C ARG A 22 -5.19 -8.80 6.99
N PHE A 23 -4.30 -9.00 7.96
CA PHE A 23 -2.92 -8.56 7.88
C PHE A 23 -2.18 -9.21 6.70
N ALA A 24 -2.30 -10.53 6.54
CA ALA A 24 -1.70 -11.25 5.42
C ALA A 24 -2.22 -10.73 4.07
N LYS A 25 -3.53 -10.50 3.94
CA LYS A 25 -4.12 -9.90 2.74
C LYS A 25 -3.54 -8.52 2.46
N THR A 26 -3.51 -7.64 3.45
CA THR A 26 -2.96 -6.29 3.30
C THR A 26 -1.46 -6.30 2.98
N ALA A 27 -0.70 -7.24 3.53
CA ALA A 27 0.73 -7.40 3.23
C ALA A 27 0.95 -7.88 1.79
N ILE A 28 0.15 -8.85 1.32
CA ILE A 28 0.18 -9.33 -0.06
C ILE A 28 -0.21 -8.23 -1.04
N ASP A 29 -1.31 -7.51 -0.79
CA ASP A 29 -1.75 -6.38 -1.64
C ASP A 29 -0.66 -5.28 -1.75
N HIS A 30 0.08 -5.02 -0.67
CA HIS A 30 1.21 -4.08 -0.70
C HIS A 30 2.43 -4.64 -1.42
N ALA A 31 2.76 -5.92 -1.24
CA ALA A 31 3.85 -6.57 -1.94
C ALA A 31 3.60 -6.56 -3.45
N GLU A 32 2.37 -6.84 -3.88
CA GLU A 32 1.95 -6.76 -5.28
C GLU A 32 2.09 -5.33 -5.81
N LYS A 33 1.55 -4.32 -5.12
CA LYS A 33 1.72 -2.91 -5.50
C LYS A 33 3.18 -2.47 -5.57
N ALA A 34 4.02 -2.91 -4.62
CA ALA A 34 5.44 -2.59 -4.62
C ALA A 34 6.16 -3.24 -5.81
N ALA A 35 5.88 -4.51 -6.10
CA ALA A 35 6.44 -5.22 -7.23
C ALA A 35 6.03 -4.60 -8.57
N SER A 36 4.73 -4.28 -8.75
CA SER A 36 4.25 -3.57 -9.94
C SER A 36 4.92 -2.21 -10.10
N ARG A 37 5.12 -1.45 -9.02
CA ARG A 37 5.83 -0.17 -9.07
C ARG A 37 7.30 -0.31 -9.43
N GLN A 38 8.00 -1.32 -8.92
CA GLN A 38 9.39 -1.56 -9.29
C GLN A 38 9.52 -1.90 -10.78
N ILE A 39 8.63 -2.74 -11.31
CA ILE A 39 8.59 -3.08 -12.74
C ILE A 39 8.26 -1.85 -13.59
N GLU A 40 7.30 -1.04 -13.17
CA GLU A 40 6.88 0.16 -13.90
C GLU A 40 7.95 1.26 -13.88
N SER A 41 8.60 1.48 -12.73
CA SER A 41 9.77 2.37 -12.64
C SER A 41 10.89 1.88 -13.54
N ALA A 42 11.21 0.58 -13.52
CA ALA A 42 12.24 0.03 -14.39
C ALA A 42 11.92 0.22 -15.87
N ARG A 43 10.68 -0.08 -16.30
CA ARG A 43 10.21 0.17 -17.67
C ARG A 43 10.32 1.64 -18.07
N THR A 44 9.90 2.53 -17.19
CA THR A 44 9.92 3.98 -17.45
C THR A 44 11.35 4.49 -17.56
N TYR A 45 12.24 4.16 -16.63
CA TYR A 45 13.63 4.63 -16.66
C TYR A 45 14.40 4.05 -17.84
N VAL A 46 14.20 2.77 -18.17
CA VAL A 46 14.79 2.16 -19.38
C VAL A 46 14.24 2.81 -20.63
N GLY A 47 12.92 3.06 -20.69
CA GLY A 47 12.28 3.76 -21.80
C GLY A 47 12.87 5.15 -22.02
N LEU A 48 12.96 5.96 -20.96
CA LEU A 48 13.57 7.29 -20.98
C LEU A 48 15.04 7.24 -21.41
N GLY A 49 15.82 6.27 -20.91
CA GLY A 49 17.23 6.13 -21.28
C GLY A 49 17.43 5.78 -22.76
N VAL A 50 16.62 4.84 -23.28
CA VAL A 50 16.66 4.47 -24.71
C VAL A 50 16.17 5.62 -25.59
N GLU A 51 15.13 6.33 -25.18
CA GLU A 51 14.60 7.50 -25.89
C GLU A 51 15.63 8.62 -25.93
N GLN A 52 16.32 8.89 -24.82
CA GLN A 52 17.39 9.89 -24.74
C GLN A 52 18.61 9.50 -25.60
N LEU A 53 19.01 8.23 -25.61
CA LEU A 53 20.08 7.74 -26.48
C LEU A 53 19.73 7.88 -27.96
N ARG A 54 18.49 7.52 -28.34
CA ARG A 54 17.99 7.68 -29.71
C ARG A 54 17.92 9.16 -30.10
N ALA A 55 17.43 10.02 -29.21
CA ALA A 55 17.35 11.44 -29.44
C ALA A 55 18.74 12.09 -29.58
N ALA A 56 19.71 11.72 -28.72
CA ALA A 56 21.09 12.18 -28.81
C ALA A 56 21.77 11.73 -30.12
N SER A 57 21.55 10.48 -30.54
CA SER A 57 22.09 9.97 -31.83
C SER A 57 21.49 10.66 -33.06
N ALA A 58 20.32 11.29 -32.90
CA ALA A 58 19.64 12.03 -33.95
C ALA A 58 20.04 13.51 -34.00
N VAL A 59 20.98 13.98 -33.18
CA VAL A 59 21.52 15.34 -33.25
C VAL A 59 22.72 15.35 -34.21
N HIS A 60 22.59 16.07 -35.31
CA HIS A 60 23.61 16.15 -36.37
C HIS A 60 23.84 17.58 -36.89
N ASP A 61 22.97 18.53 -36.51
CA ASP A 61 23.04 19.93 -36.91
C ASP A 61 22.34 20.84 -35.86
N ALA A 62 22.40 22.15 -36.06
CA ALA A 62 21.82 23.12 -35.13
C ALA A 62 20.27 23.00 -35.03
N ALA A 63 19.59 22.59 -36.10
CA ALA A 63 18.13 22.43 -36.10
C ALA A 63 17.72 21.22 -35.25
N SER A 64 18.38 20.07 -35.43
CA SER A 64 18.18 18.86 -34.62
C SER A 64 18.57 19.05 -33.15
N LEU A 65 19.56 19.91 -32.85
CA LEU A 65 19.89 20.31 -31.48
C LEU A 65 18.75 21.13 -30.85
N GLN A 66 18.18 22.08 -31.58
CA GLN A 66 17.05 22.89 -31.12
C GLN A 66 15.81 22.02 -30.86
N ASP A 67 15.57 21.05 -31.74
CA ASP A 67 14.50 20.07 -31.63
C ASP A 67 14.69 19.11 -30.44
N TYR A 68 15.94 18.71 -30.17
CA TYR A 68 16.31 17.93 -28.98
C TYR A 68 16.08 18.71 -27.68
N VAL A 69 16.49 19.98 -27.63
CA VAL A 69 16.25 20.86 -26.47
C VAL A 69 14.76 21.10 -26.25
N GLY A 70 13.98 21.27 -27.31
CA GLY A 70 12.52 21.40 -27.22
C GLY A 70 11.84 20.19 -26.55
N ARG A 71 12.36 18.98 -26.79
CA ARG A 71 11.84 17.74 -26.18
C ARG A 71 12.28 17.53 -24.73
N GLN A 72 13.35 18.18 -24.26
CA GLN A 72 13.82 18.03 -22.88
C GLN A 72 12.80 18.52 -21.83
N GLN A 73 11.94 19.49 -22.18
CA GLN A 73 10.86 19.94 -21.29
C GLN A 73 9.82 18.83 -21.05
N ASP A 74 9.48 18.05 -22.07
CA ASP A 74 8.54 16.93 -21.93
C ASP A 74 9.15 15.80 -21.09
N ILE A 75 10.45 15.51 -21.29
CA ILE A 75 11.20 14.54 -20.49
C ILE A 75 11.22 14.96 -19.01
N ALA A 76 11.53 16.23 -18.72
CA ALA A 76 11.52 16.76 -17.36
C ALA A 76 10.13 16.69 -16.72
N SER A 77 9.07 16.99 -17.47
CA SER A 77 7.68 16.91 -17.02
C SER A 77 7.28 15.46 -16.68
N ARG A 78 7.62 14.50 -17.55
CA ARG A 78 7.37 13.06 -17.31
C ARG A 78 8.12 12.55 -16.08
N PHE A 79 9.37 12.96 -15.92
CA PHE A 79 10.16 12.63 -14.74
C PHE A 79 9.54 13.20 -13.45
N GLY A 80 9.14 14.47 -13.47
CA GLY A 80 8.49 15.13 -12.32
C GLY A 80 7.18 14.47 -11.90
N ARG A 81 6.34 14.04 -12.86
CA ARG A 81 5.14 13.23 -12.58
C ARG A 81 5.50 11.91 -11.90
N ARG A 82 6.48 11.17 -12.43
CA ARG A 82 6.87 9.87 -11.85
C ARG A 82 7.33 10.01 -10.40
N VAL A 83 8.13 11.03 -10.10
CA VAL A 83 8.57 11.34 -8.72
C VAL A 83 7.37 11.64 -7.81
N THR A 84 6.40 12.40 -8.30
CA THR A 84 5.18 12.72 -7.55
C THR A 84 4.37 11.46 -7.26
N ASP A 85 4.17 10.60 -8.27
CA ASP A 85 3.46 9.33 -8.13
C ASP A 85 4.15 8.41 -7.11
N ASP A 86 5.48 8.38 -7.12
CA ASP A 86 6.27 7.59 -6.17
C ASP A 86 6.15 8.15 -4.73
N LEU A 87 6.05 9.46 -4.54
CA LEU A 87 5.80 10.07 -3.22
C LEU A 87 4.39 9.74 -2.68
N GLU A 88 3.36 9.86 -3.52
CA GLU A 88 1.99 9.47 -3.15
C GLU A 88 1.91 7.99 -2.79
N ALA A 89 2.64 7.18 -3.54
CA ALA A 89 2.81 5.76 -3.31
C ALA A 89 3.37 5.43 -1.92
N PHE A 90 4.43 6.14 -1.49
CA PHE A 90 5.00 6.00 -0.15
C PHE A 90 4.04 6.48 0.94
N ALA A 91 3.37 7.62 0.72
CA ALA A 91 2.40 8.15 1.68
C ALA A 91 1.22 7.19 1.90
N GLY A 92 0.74 6.53 0.84
CA GLY A 92 -0.30 5.51 0.91
C GLY A 92 0.10 4.30 1.78
N MET A 93 1.34 3.82 1.62
CA MET A 93 1.88 2.72 2.43
C MET A 93 1.96 3.10 3.92
N GLY A 94 2.40 4.32 4.23
CA GLY A 94 2.45 4.82 5.61
C GLY A 94 1.08 4.87 6.29
N ARG A 95 0.05 5.35 5.57
CA ARG A 95 -1.33 5.37 6.08
C ARG A 95 -1.87 3.97 6.37
N ALA A 96 -1.67 3.03 5.46
CA ALA A 96 -2.16 1.67 5.62
C ALA A 96 -1.48 0.95 6.81
N LEU A 97 -0.18 1.17 7.02
CA LEU A 97 0.53 0.65 8.19
C LEU A 97 -0.05 1.24 9.49
N ALA A 98 -0.27 2.56 9.53
CA ALA A 98 -0.87 3.24 10.69
C ALA A 98 -2.31 2.75 10.99
N GLU A 99 -3.13 2.51 9.97
CA GLU A 99 -4.48 1.97 10.12
C GLU A 99 -4.50 0.55 10.68
N SER A 100 -3.59 -0.32 10.23
CA SER A 100 -3.46 -1.67 10.76
C SER A 100 -3.07 -1.67 12.25
N ALA A 101 -2.20 -0.75 12.67
CA ALA A 101 -1.81 -0.56 14.07
C ALA A 101 -2.96 0.01 14.92
N GLY A 102 -3.66 1.03 14.41
CA GLY A 102 -4.78 1.67 15.10
C GLY A 102 -6.02 0.78 15.24
N GLY A 103 -6.32 -0.06 14.24
CA GLY A 103 -7.39 -1.03 14.27
C GLY A 103 -7.19 -2.12 15.35
N SER A 104 -5.94 -2.51 15.56
CA SER A 104 -5.53 -3.44 16.63
C SER A 104 -5.73 -2.83 18.01
N ALA A 105 -5.33 -1.56 18.20
CA ALA A 105 -5.48 -0.85 19.47
C ALA A 105 -6.95 -0.56 19.84
N ARG A 106 -7.80 -0.21 18.85
CA ARG A 106 -9.24 0.05 19.08
C ARG A 106 -10.01 -1.22 19.48
N ARG A 107 -9.75 -2.37 18.86
CA ARG A 107 -10.42 -3.64 19.22
C ARG A 107 -10.10 -4.10 20.64
N THR A 108 -8.87 -3.90 21.10
CA THR A 108 -8.45 -4.24 22.47
C THR A 108 -9.17 -3.38 23.51
N ARG A 109 -9.36 -2.08 23.23
CA ARG A 109 -10.12 -1.17 24.10
C ARG A 109 -11.61 -1.54 24.16
N THR A 110 -12.23 -1.90 23.03
CA THR A 110 -13.64 -2.29 23.00
C THR A 110 -13.92 -3.65 23.67
N ARG A 111 -13.01 -4.63 23.54
CA ARG A 111 -13.12 -5.92 24.27
C ARG A 111 -12.98 -5.73 25.79
N ARG A 112 -12.07 -4.86 26.24
CA ARG A 112 -11.88 -4.57 27.68
C ARG A 112 -13.03 -3.76 28.29
N GLY A 113 -13.72 -2.92 27.50
CA GLY A 113 -14.93 -2.21 27.92
C GLY A 113 -16.16 -3.12 28.05
N LYS A 114 -16.29 -4.14 27.18
CA LYS A 114 -17.38 -5.13 27.27
C LYS A 114 -17.18 -6.14 28.41
N SER A 115 -15.94 -6.55 28.72
CA SER A 115 -15.66 -7.51 29.79
C SER A 115 -15.84 -6.92 31.20
N THR A 116 -15.63 -5.61 31.37
CA THR A 116 -15.78 -4.92 32.67
C THR A 116 -17.22 -4.59 33.04
N THR A 117 -18.13 -4.54 32.07
CA THR A 117 -19.56 -4.24 32.32
C THR A 117 -20.37 -5.49 32.72
N GLY A 118 -19.85 -6.70 32.47
CA GLY A 118 -20.54 -7.96 32.77
C GLY A 118 -20.27 -8.55 34.17
N GLN A 119 -19.15 -8.21 34.81
CA GLN A 119 -18.79 -8.78 36.13
C GLN A 119 -19.26 -7.94 37.34
N GLY A 120 -19.75 -6.71 37.13
CA GLY A 120 -20.23 -5.85 38.23
C GLY A 120 -21.65 -6.10 38.72
N LYS A 121 -22.46 -6.92 38.04
CA LYS A 121 -23.89 -7.13 38.37
C LYS A 121 -24.21 -8.46 39.07
N SER A 122 -23.22 -9.32 39.34
CA SER A 122 -23.44 -10.63 40.00
C SER A 122 -22.96 -10.71 41.45
N ALA A 123 -22.52 -9.60 42.05
CA ALA A 123 -22.05 -9.56 43.44
C ALA A 123 -23.02 -8.83 44.40
N ALA A 124 -24.24 -8.55 43.97
CA ALA A 124 -25.28 -7.95 44.80
C ALA A 124 -26.62 -8.63 44.53
N ALA A 125 -26.79 -9.85 45.05
CA ALA A 125 -28.07 -10.53 45.24
C ALA A 125 -27.95 -11.44 46.46
#